data_AF-A0A4D6XB95-F1
#
_entry.id   AF-A0A4D6XB95-F1
#
_cell.length_a   1.000
_cell.length_b   1.000
_cell.length_c   1.000
_cell.angle_alpha   90.00
_cell.angle_beta   90.00
_cell.angle_gamma   90.00
#
_symmetry.space_group_name_H-M   'P 1'
#
loop_
_entity.id
_entity.type
_entity.pdbx_description
1 polymer ?
#
loop_
_entity_poly.entity_id
_entity_poly.type
_entity_poly.pdbx_seq_one_letter_code
_entity_poly.pdbx_strand_id
1 'polypeptide(L)'
;MAKIAQVECDGMTQVISHLLHKNSIEHVVAGGELVDLRRLNDPAGGRGADCGVAHWWLELGFGYIIDFRARMWMGPHAQHGVFIPKEGRIEYRTQRRGHFKPLSEPILDLMAEISVSEWPAFD
;
A
#
# COMPACT_ATOMS: atom_id res chain seq x y z
N MET A 1 9.83 10.60 19.61
CA MET A 1 9.53 10.33 18.18
C MET A 1 8.54 9.19 18.13
N ALA A 2 7.46 9.31 17.35
CA ALA A 2 6.52 8.22 17.17
C ALA A 2 7.24 7.04 16.48
N LYS A 3 7.08 5.83 17.00
CA LYS A 3 7.64 4.63 16.37
C LYS A 3 6.87 4.38 15.07
N ILE A 4 7.59 4.30 13.95
CA ILE A 4 7.00 4.00 12.63
C ILE A 4 6.91 2.47 12.53
N ALA A 5 5.74 1.95 12.13
CA ALA A 5 5.57 0.52 11.92
C ALA A 5 6.62 -0.02 10.93
N GLN A 6 7.27 -1.13 11.26
CA GLN A 6 8.38 -1.71 10.48
C GLN A 6 7.94 -2.85 9.55
N VAL A 7 6.77 -2.71 8.93
CA VAL A 7 6.17 -3.73 8.03
C VAL A 7 6.33 -3.38 6.56
N GLU A 8 6.39 -4.38 5.68
CA GLU A 8 6.36 -4.19 4.23
C GLU A 8 4.95 -3.85 3.71
N CYS A 9 4.73 -3.92 2.39
CA CYS A 9 3.49 -3.47 1.74
C CYS A 9 2.25 -4.24 2.20
N ASP A 10 2.37 -5.56 2.39
CA ASP A 10 1.30 -6.44 2.84
C ASP A 10 0.94 -6.17 4.31
N GLY A 11 1.94 -6.12 5.19
CA GLY A 11 1.73 -5.83 6.61
C GLY A 11 1.21 -4.41 6.84
N MET A 12 1.69 -3.42 6.09
CA MET A 12 1.15 -2.05 6.17
C MET A 12 -0.31 -2.00 5.69
N THR A 13 -0.63 -2.72 4.61
CA THR A 13 -2.00 -2.82 4.10
C THR A 13 -2.92 -3.48 5.13
N GLN A 14 -2.46 -4.53 5.82
CA GLN A 14 -3.21 -5.17 6.92
C GLN A 14 -3.47 -4.20 8.09
N VAL A 15 -2.44 -3.50 8.56
CA VAL A 15 -2.55 -2.55 9.68
C VAL A 15 -3.54 -1.43 9.34
N ILE A 16 -3.41 -0.82 8.16
CA ILE A 16 -4.31 0.27 7.76
C ILE A 16 -5.71 -0.25 7.50
N SER A 17 -5.87 -1.39 6.82
CA SER A 17 -7.19 -2.01 6.59
C SER A 17 -7.92 -2.27 7.90
N HIS A 18 -7.22 -2.78 8.91
CA HIS A 18 -7.77 -2.96 10.25
C HIS A 18 -8.25 -1.63 10.86
N LEU A 19 -7.43 -0.58 10.84
CA LEU A 19 -7.79 0.74 11.37
C LEU A 19 -8.99 1.35 10.65
N LEU A 20 -9.04 1.26 9.32
CA LEU A 20 -10.18 1.74 8.53
C LEU A 20 -11.45 0.95 8.85
N HIS A 21 -11.35 -0.37 8.96
CA HIS A 21 -12.49 -1.22 9.30
C HIS A 21 -13.04 -0.89 10.70
N LYS A 22 -12.16 -0.72 11.70
CA LYS A 22 -12.52 -0.32 13.07
C LYS A 22 -13.27 1.03 13.12
N ASN A 23 -12.98 1.92 12.17
CA ASN A 23 -13.63 3.22 12.02
C ASN A 23 -14.75 3.23 10.96
N SER A 24 -15.20 2.06 10.50
CA SER A 24 -16.28 1.92 9.52
C SER A 24 -16.05 2.68 8.20
N ILE A 25 -14.79 2.81 7.79
CA ILE A 25 -14.41 3.38 6.49
C ILE A 25 -14.34 2.28 5.46
N GLU A 26 -15.21 2.38 4.44
CA GLU A 26 -15.20 1.46 3.30
C GLU A 26 -13.90 1.59 2.50
N HIS A 27 -13.30 0.45 2.19
CA HIS A 27 -12.06 0.35 1.44
C HIS A 27 -11.93 -1.04 0.83
N VAL A 28 -11.09 -1.17 -0.20
CA VAL A 28 -10.76 -2.44 -0.85
C VAL A 28 -9.27 -2.67 -0.74
N VAL A 29 -8.89 -3.90 -0.39
CA VAL A 29 -7.50 -4.35 -0.51
C VAL A 29 -7.25 -4.73 -1.96
N ALA A 30 -6.28 -4.06 -2.58
CA ALA A 30 -5.86 -4.31 -3.94
C ALA A 30 -4.46 -4.94 -3.95
N GLY A 31 -4.30 -5.95 -4.81
CA GLY A 31 -3.03 -6.61 -5.04
C GLY A 31 -2.73 -6.70 -6.53
N GLY A 32 -1.46 -6.52 -6.87
CA GLY A 32 -1.02 -6.53 -8.27
C GLY A 32 0.41 -6.07 -8.38
N GLU A 33 0.68 -5.18 -9.32
CA GLU A 33 2.04 -4.71 -9.62
C GLU A 33 2.14 -3.18 -9.62
N LEU A 34 3.24 -2.66 -9.10
CA LEU A 34 3.68 -1.30 -9.42
C LEU A 34 4.65 -1.36 -10.58
N VAL A 35 4.37 -0.62 -11.65
CA VAL A 35 5.19 -0.62 -12.87
C VAL A 35 5.81 0.75 -13.11
N ASP A 36 7.14 0.78 -13.31
CA ASP A 36 7.86 1.98 -13.72
C ASP A 36 7.76 2.13 -15.24
N LEU A 37 6.80 2.95 -15.70
CA LEU A 37 6.54 3.21 -17.11
C LEU A 37 7.76 3.80 -17.83
N ARG A 38 8.63 4.52 -17.12
CA ARG A 38 9.85 5.06 -17.74
C ARG A 38 10.84 3.96 -18.07
N ARG A 39 11.00 2.96 -17.18
CA ARG A 39 11.86 1.80 -17.43
C ARG A 39 11.26 0.87 -18.49
N LEU A 40 9.94 0.67 -18.45
CA LEU A 40 9.25 -0.15 -19.45
C LEU A 40 9.44 0.39 -20.88
N ASN A 41 9.48 1.71 -21.03
CA ASN A 41 9.64 2.38 -22.32
C ASN A 41 11.12 2.68 -22.69
N ASP A 42 12.09 2.26 -21.86
CA ASP A 42 13.52 2.48 -22.14
C ASP A 42 14.05 1.40 -23.11
N PRO A 43 14.45 1.76 -24.35
CA PRO A 43 14.94 0.79 -25.32
C PRO A 43 16.31 0.19 -24.95
N ALA A 44 17.05 0.79 -24.01
CA ALA A 44 18.37 0.33 -23.55
C ALA A 44 18.31 -0.53 -22.28
N GLY A 45 17.17 -0.55 -21.57
CA GLY A 45 16.94 -1.32 -20.36
C GLY A 45 16.33 -2.70 -20.63
N GLY A 46 16.75 -3.73 -19.89
CA GLY A 46 16.30 -5.11 -20.06
C GLY A 46 14.77 -5.26 -20.10
N ARG A 47 14.29 -6.14 -20.98
CA ARG A 47 12.86 -6.35 -21.27
C ARG A 47 12.08 -6.81 -20.01
N GLY A 48 11.04 -6.06 -19.66
CA GLY A 48 9.74 -6.54 -19.14
C GLY A 48 9.66 -7.12 -17.72
N ALA A 49 10.70 -7.80 -17.22
CA ALA A 49 10.63 -8.48 -15.92
C ALA A 49 11.06 -7.61 -14.72
N ASP A 50 11.93 -6.60 -14.95
CA ASP A 50 12.49 -5.75 -13.88
C ASP A 50 11.78 -4.40 -13.71
N CYS A 51 10.73 -4.13 -14.49
CA CYS A 51 9.98 -2.87 -14.40
C CYS A 51 8.78 -2.94 -13.47
N GLY A 52 8.35 -4.14 -13.09
CA GLY A 52 7.20 -4.39 -12.22
C GLY A 52 7.61 -5.03 -10.90
N VAL A 53 6.95 -4.64 -9.81
CA VAL A 53 7.11 -5.28 -8.50
C VAL A 53 5.74 -5.64 -7.93
N ALA A 54 5.60 -6.87 -7.44
CA ALA A 54 4.39 -7.30 -6.75
C ALA A 54 4.15 -6.43 -5.51
N HIS A 55 2.94 -5.92 -5.34
CA HIS A 55 2.64 -4.93 -4.31
C HIS A 55 1.20 -5.02 -3.83
N TRP A 56 0.98 -4.54 -2.61
CA TRP A 56 -0.34 -4.41 -1.97
C TRP A 56 -0.60 -2.96 -1.55
N TRP A 57 -1.82 -2.50 -1.78
CA TRP A 57 -2.28 -1.17 -1.42
C TRP A 57 -3.78 -1.19 -1.07
N LEU A 58 -4.31 -0.04 -0.63
CA LEU A 58 -5.75 0.13 -0.42
C LEU A 58 -6.32 1.08 -1.45
N GLU A 59 -7.49 0.74 -1.98
CA GLU A 59 -8.32 1.61 -2.79
C GLU A 59 -9.50 2.09 -1.91
N LEU A 60 -9.72 3.39 -1.84
CA LEU A 60 -10.90 3.99 -1.24
C LEU A 60 -11.89 4.40 -2.35
N GLY A 61 -13.11 4.78 -1.96
CA GLY A 61 -14.05 5.43 -2.88
C GLY A 61 -13.44 6.64 -3.59
N PHE A 62 -14.03 7.02 -4.73
CA PHE A 62 -13.63 8.20 -5.52
C PHE A 62 -12.19 8.18 -6.08
N GLY A 63 -11.55 7.01 -6.14
CA GLY A 63 -10.25 6.82 -6.81
C GLY A 63 -9.04 7.17 -5.95
N TYR A 64 -9.20 7.30 -4.63
CA TYR A 64 -8.07 7.45 -3.72
C TYR A 64 -7.35 6.12 -3.52
N ILE A 65 -6.02 6.18 -3.46
CA ILE A 65 -5.13 5.09 -3.04
C ILE A 65 -4.50 5.47 -1.70
N ILE A 66 -4.39 4.47 -0.81
CA ILE A 66 -3.50 4.53 0.35
C ILE A 66 -2.32 3.61 0.09
N ASP A 67 -1.13 4.19 0.02
CA ASP A 67 0.10 3.44 -0.14
C ASP A 67 1.27 4.17 0.53
N PHE A 68 1.73 3.62 1.66
CA PHE A 68 2.90 4.14 2.36
C PHE A 68 4.20 3.42 1.96
N ARG A 69 4.13 2.36 1.16
CA ARG A 69 5.26 1.46 0.89
C ARG A 69 5.72 1.41 -0.56
N ALA A 70 5.00 2.02 -1.51
CA ALA A 70 5.42 2.14 -2.91
C ALA A 70 6.88 2.61 -3.07
N ARG A 71 7.31 3.58 -2.26
CA ARG A 71 8.68 4.13 -2.30
C ARG A 71 9.76 3.13 -1.95
N MET A 72 9.46 2.03 -1.25
CA MET A 72 10.43 0.98 -0.92
C MET A 72 11.07 0.38 -2.18
N TRP A 73 10.26 0.20 -3.23
CA TRP A 73 10.67 -0.41 -4.48
C TRP A 73 10.84 0.60 -5.61
N MET A 74 9.93 1.57 -5.70
CA MET A 74 9.86 2.52 -6.81
C MET A 74 10.69 3.79 -6.58
N GLY A 75 11.32 3.90 -5.40
CA GLY A 75 12.15 5.05 -5.03
C GLY A 75 11.35 6.30 -4.65
N PRO A 76 12.04 7.42 -4.37
CA PRO A 76 11.47 8.60 -3.72
C PRO A 76 10.40 9.33 -4.55
N HIS A 77 10.36 9.10 -5.86
CA HIS A 77 9.42 9.76 -6.76
C HIS A 77 8.03 9.12 -6.79
N ALA A 78 7.87 7.93 -6.21
CA ALA A 78 6.55 7.34 -6.08
C ALA A 78 5.67 8.14 -5.10
N GLN A 79 4.38 8.21 -5.41
CA GLN A 79 3.38 8.81 -4.51
C GLN A 79 3.36 8.04 -3.18
N HIS A 80 3.03 8.72 -2.08
CA HIS A 80 3.11 8.17 -0.73
C HIS A 80 2.04 8.77 0.17
N GLY A 81 1.41 7.92 0.96
CA GLY A 81 0.31 8.28 1.86
C GLY A 81 -1.05 8.06 1.20
N VAL A 82 -1.96 9.02 1.38
CA VAL A 82 -3.30 9.00 0.77
C VAL A 82 -3.33 9.96 -0.40
N PHE A 83 -3.63 9.48 -1.62
CA PHE A 83 -3.56 10.29 -2.82
C PHE A 83 -4.49 9.79 -3.92
N ILE A 84 -4.87 10.67 -4.84
CA ILE A 84 -5.43 10.26 -6.13
C ILE A 84 -4.25 9.99 -7.07
N PRO A 85 -4.17 8.81 -7.73
CA PRO A 85 -3.13 8.50 -8.69
C PRO A 85 -3.10 9.55 -9.79
N LYS A 86 -1.94 10.15 -10.02
CA LYS A 86 -1.74 11.06 -11.16
C LYS A 86 -1.16 10.26 -12.30
N GLU A 87 -1.49 10.64 -13.53
CA GLU A 87 -0.71 10.19 -14.68
C GLU A 87 0.77 10.51 -14.41
N GLY A 88 1.62 9.50 -14.52
CA GLY A 88 2.96 9.60 -14.01
C GLY A 88 3.78 8.35 -14.26
N ARG A 89 4.99 8.37 -13.70
CA ARG A 89 6.01 7.33 -13.92
C ARG A 89 5.60 5.95 -13.38
N ILE A 90 4.80 5.91 -12.32
CA ILE A 90 4.44 4.68 -11.61
C ILE A 90 2.98 4.36 -11.91
N GLU A 91 2.73 3.19 -12.49
CA GLU A 91 1.40 2.68 -12.79
C GLU A 91 1.02 1.58 -11.79
N TYR A 92 -0.19 1.69 -11.22
CA TYR A 92 -0.79 0.66 -10.38
C TYR A 92 -1.59 -0.30 -11.27
N ARG A 93 -1.11 -1.53 -11.45
CA ARG A 93 -1.81 -2.56 -12.23
C ARG A 93 -2.52 -3.54 -11.29
N THR A 94 -3.78 -3.25 -10.98
CA THR A 94 -4.58 -4.11 -10.10
C THR A 94 -4.88 -5.45 -10.77
N GLN A 95 -4.50 -6.55 -10.12
CA GLN A 95 -4.79 -7.91 -10.59
C GLN A 95 -5.89 -8.57 -9.76
N ARG A 96 -5.99 -8.21 -8.47
CA ARG A 96 -7.01 -8.70 -7.55
C ARG A 96 -7.50 -7.61 -6.62
N ARG A 97 -8.77 -7.73 -6.23
CA ARG A 97 -9.46 -6.90 -5.25
C ARG A 97 -10.16 -7.80 -4.25
N GLY A 98 -10.22 -7.36 -3.00
CA GLY A 98 -10.98 -8.05 -1.97
C GLY A 98 -10.74 -7.43 -0.60
N HIS A 99 -10.80 -8.29 0.42
CA HIS A 99 -10.46 -7.94 1.78
C HIS A 99 -9.52 -9.00 2.33
N PHE A 100 -8.58 -8.58 3.15
CA PHE A 100 -7.86 -9.55 3.96
C PHE A 100 -8.77 -10.13 5.03
N LYS A 101 -8.52 -11.38 5.38
CA LYS A 101 -9.08 -11.93 6.61
C LYS A 101 -8.49 -11.11 7.78
N PRO A 102 -9.32 -10.51 8.63
CA PRO A 102 -8.82 -9.71 9.74
C PRO A 102 -7.89 -10.54 10.64
N LEU A 103 -6.73 -9.96 10.95
CA LEU A 103 -5.84 -10.46 11.99
C LEU A 103 -6.27 -9.89 13.34
N SER A 104 -5.97 -10.62 14.43
CA SER A 104 -6.22 -10.11 15.77
C SER A 104 -5.27 -8.95 16.10
N GLU A 105 -5.73 -8.01 16.92
CA GLU A 105 -4.90 -6.86 17.35
C GLU A 105 -3.54 -7.28 17.92
N PRO A 106 -3.40 -8.33 18.77
CA PRO A 106 -2.08 -8.76 19.25
C PRO A 106 -1.12 -9.21 18.13
N ILE A 107 -1.64 -9.79 17.04
CA ILE A 107 -0.80 -10.16 15.88
C ILE A 107 -0.38 -8.92 15.12
N LEU A 108 -1.28 -7.95 14.94
CA LEU A 108 -0.97 -6.68 14.30
C LEU A 108 0.05 -5.88 15.10
N ASP A 109 -0.10 -5.84 16.43
CA ASP A 109 0.84 -5.17 17.33
C ASP A 109 2.23 -5.79 17.26
N LEU A 110 2.30 -7.13 17.23
CA LEU A 110 3.55 -7.87 17.05
C LEU A 110 4.19 -7.59 15.69
N MET A 111 3.42 -7.65 14.59
CA MET A 111 3.93 -7.44 13.24
C MET A 111 4.40 -6.00 13.02
N ALA A 112 3.63 -5.03 13.48
CA ALA A 112 3.90 -3.61 13.30
C ALA A 112 4.94 -3.08 14.29
N GLU A 113 5.17 -3.82 15.37
CA GLU A 113 5.90 -3.42 16.57
C GLU A 113 5.43 -2.09 17.18
N ILE A 114 4.14 -1.78 17.01
CA ILE A 114 3.45 -0.60 17.54
C ILE A 114 2.08 -1.02 18.05
N SER A 115 1.52 -0.31 19.03
CA SER A 115 0.17 -0.56 19.54
C SER A 115 -0.90 -0.07 18.56
N VAL A 116 -1.30 -0.91 17.60
CA VAL A 116 -2.44 -0.68 16.71
C VAL A 116 -3.74 -0.72 17.51
N SER A 117 -3.81 -1.59 18.53
CA SER A 117 -4.92 -1.68 19.48
C SER A 117 -5.25 -0.36 20.18
N GLU A 118 -4.22 0.41 20.52
CA GLU A 118 -4.31 1.69 21.24
C GLU A 118 -4.47 2.91 20.31
N TRP A 119 -4.62 2.70 19.00
CA TRP A 119 -4.78 3.80 18.05
C TRP A 119 -6.09 4.55 18.31
N PRO A 120 -6.08 5.90 18.39
CA PRO A 120 -7.28 6.67 18.65
C PRO A 120 -8.32 6.50 17.54
N ALA A 121 -9.60 6.65 17.90
CA ALA A 121 -10.66 6.74 16.91
C ALA A 121 -10.43 7.94 15.97
N PHE A 122 -10.97 7.87 14.76
CA PHE A 122 -10.90 8.99 13.84
C PHE A 122 -12.03 9.97 14.21
N ASP A 123 -11.64 11.10 14.80
CA ASP A 123 -12.55 12.19 15.17
C ASP A 123 -13.07 12.97 13.95
#